data_AF-A7RJ95-F1
#
_entry.id   AF-A7RJ95-F1
#
_cell.length_a   1.000
_cell.length_b   1.000
_cell.length_c   1.000
_cell.angle_alpha   90.00
_cell.angle_beta   90.00
_cell.angle_gamma   90.00
#
_symmetry.space_group_name_H-M   'P 1'
#
loop_
_entity.id
_entity.type
_entity.pdbx_description
1 polymer ?
#
loop_
_entity_poly.entity_id
_entity_poly.type
_entity_poly.pdbx_seq_one_letter_code
_entity_poly.pdbx_strand_id
1 'polypeptide(L)'
;MKPAHTHFRDQVSALVGWFSNWNECEQTIALYTLLKRISTTQARFLSLILEHTFRDDPVEIQLLQRQANDKEFLSNLCHETKAVAVQQLLAHLPLLVPGNDEARFEYLQLLPKILTHTVQHSVHQDECMQLLSLALVHPAFPPEERNSLLCWLSHLEKTLGIKERQNSGPARLQTTESSDMPGSCDNLVRHNYTRGRVNGWRNQPLVHHDSGLGSFETQPSYGNYNSDVPMWLKSLRLHKYGSLFSQLSYEEMLNLSDEYLESKGVTKGARNKILLSTRKLQERSDTLQKLEKEVLQNGKLQAVLKELQQIVNTPIKPFTPSPGVATSGSVSSSKLAEQSTPNPPPHPDDLPGWITRVMGKACTQILVSRADEEHCTLYLTLLDKTLASEAFTPTQKRRLQSWKQQCQRLVRQQQFARRPSSQEKSRGWYY
;
A
#
# COMPACT_ATOMS: atom_id res chain seq x y z
N MET A 1 17.00 1.90 31.86
CA MET A 1 16.45 1.45 30.57
C MET A 1 15.03 0.98 30.82
N LYS A 2 14.01 1.63 30.25
CA LYS A 2 12.62 1.14 30.35
C LYS A 2 12.50 -0.14 29.49
N PRO A 3 11.89 -1.23 29.98
CA PRO A 3 11.81 -2.49 29.24
C PRO A 3 10.99 -2.32 27.95
N ALA A 4 11.37 -2.99 26.86
CA ALA A 4 10.74 -2.86 25.54
C ALA A 4 9.20 -3.08 25.54
N HIS A 5 8.68 -3.83 26.51
CA HIS A 5 7.24 -4.06 26.70
C HIS A 5 6.46 -2.81 27.11
N THR A 6 7.06 -1.85 27.85
CA THR A 6 6.36 -0.61 28.20
C THR A 6 6.11 0.26 26.98
N HIS A 7 7.06 0.30 26.03
CA HIS A 7 6.90 1.10 24.81
C HIS A 7 5.77 0.58 23.92
N PHE A 8 5.64 -0.74 23.76
CA PHE A 8 4.52 -1.32 22.99
C PHE A 8 3.18 -1.10 23.69
N ARG A 9 3.11 -1.28 25.02
CA ARG A 9 1.89 -1.02 25.79
C ARG A 9 1.44 0.44 25.67
N ASP A 10 2.37 1.38 25.73
CA ASP A 10 2.08 2.80 25.59
C ASP A 10 1.60 3.14 24.17
N GLN A 11 2.17 2.51 23.14
CA GLN A 11 1.71 2.63 21.75
C GLN A 11 0.30 2.08 21.54
N VAL A 12 0.00 0.90 22.10
CA VAL A 12 -1.35 0.32 22.07
C VAL A 12 -2.32 1.20 22.82
N SER A 13 -1.94 1.73 23.99
CA SER A 13 -2.77 2.64 24.76
C SER A 13 -3.09 3.94 24.00
N ALA A 14 -2.11 4.49 23.27
CA ALA A 14 -2.34 5.67 22.43
C ALA A 14 -3.29 5.36 21.27
N LEU A 15 -3.13 4.20 20.61
CA LEU A 15 -4.02 3.75 19.54
C LEU A 15 -5.46 3.57 20.07
N VAL A 16 -5.64 2.92 21.22
CA VAL A 16 -6.95 2.75 21.85
C VAL A 16 -7.56 4.11 22.18
N GLY A 17 -6.77 5.04 22.73
CA GLY A 17 -7.24 6.40 23.01
C GLY A 17 -7.71 7.14 21.74
N TRP A 18 -7.01 7.00 20.61
CA TRP A 18 -7.48 7.57 19.35
C TRP A 18 -8.73 6.88 18.82
N PHE A 19 -8.76 5.55 18.86
CA PHE A 19 -9.86 4.74 18.36
C PHE A 19 -11.16 5.04 19.11
N SER A 20 -11.10 5.21 20.43
CA SER A 20 -12.27 5.57 21.26
C SER A 20 -12.82 6.98 20.99
N ASN A 21 -12.04 7.87 20.36
CA ASN A 21 -12.49 9.22 20.01
C ASN A 21 -13.17 9.30 18.64
N TRP A 22 -13.14 8.21 17.86
CA TRP A 22 -13.75 8.13 16.54
C TRP A 22 -15.19 7.64 16.62
N ASN A 23 -16.04 8.07 15.67
CA ASN A 23 -17.39 7.54 15.54
C ASN A 23 -17.39 6.10 14.97
N GLU A 24 -18.53 5.41 15.04
CA GLU A 24 -18.62 4.00 14.62
C GLU A 24 -18.22 3.78 13.16
N CYS A 25 -18.61 4.68 12.24
CA CYS A 25 -18.21 4.59 10.84
C CYS A 25 -16.69 4.71 10.68
N GLU A 26 -16.06 5.71 11.31
CA GLU A 26 -14.62 5.91 11.29
C GLU A 26 -13.87 4.71 11.86
N GLN A 27 -14.36 4.15 12.97
CA GLN A 27 -13.84 2.93 13.57
C GLN A 27 -13.91 1.76 12.58
N THR A 28 -15.05 1.54 11.92
CA THR A 28 -15.22 0.48 10.91
C THR A 28 -14.24 0.66 9.74
N ILE A 29 -14.11 1.87 9.20
CA ILE A 29 -13.18 2.13 8.08
C ILE A 29 -11.72 1.95 8.51
N ALA A 30 -11.36 2.38 9.72
CA ALA A 30 -10.02 2.19 10.26
C ALA A 30 -9.70 0.69 10.42
N LEU A 31 -10.61 -0.09 11.02
CA LEU A 31 -10.46 -1.54 11.17
C LEU A 31 -10.35 -2.24 9.82
N TYR A 32 -11.22 -1.92 8.86
CA TYR A 32 -11.16 -2.44 7.49
C TYR A 32 -9.78 -2.18 6.85
N THR A 33 -9.27 -0.96 6.99
CA THR A 33 -7.98 -0.55 6.44
C THR A 33 -6.82 -1.31 7.07
N LEU A 34 -6.87 -1.55 8.38
CA LEU A 34 -5.86 -2.33 9.10
C LEU A 34 -5.94 -3.82 8.73
N LEU A 35 -7.15 -4.39 8.64
CA LEU A 35 -7.39 -5.78 8.24
C LEU A 35 -6.90 -6.07 6.81
N LYS A 36 -6.86 -5.08 5.92
CA LYS A 36 -6.24 -5.23 4.59
C LYS A 36 -4.71 -5.39 4.62
N ARG A 37 -4.05 -5.04 5.72
CA ARG A 37 -2.58 -5.04 5.84
C ARG A 37 -2.01 -6.22 6.61
N ILE A 38 -2.86 -7.04 7.22
CA ILE A 38 -2.41 -8.20 8.00
C ILE A 38 -2.20 -9.42 7.10
N SER A 39 -1.36 -10.35 7.56
CA SER A 39 -1.15 -11.63 6.87
C SER A 39 -2.39 -12.52 6.90
N THR A 40 -2.48 -13.47 5.97
CA THR A 40 -3.58 -14.46 5.93
C THR A 40 -3.69 -15.27 7.23
N THR A 41 -2.57 -15.58 7.88
CA THR A 41 -2.56 -16.27 9.18
C THR A 41 -3.19 -15.41 10.27
N GLN A 42 -2.83 -14.12 10.34
CA GLN A 42 -3.44 -13.18 11.28
C GLN A 42 -4.92 -12.98 11.00
N ALA A 43 -5.33 -12.88 9.73
CA ALA A 43 -6.74 -12.76 9.36
C ALA A 43 -7.55 -13.99 9.78
N ARG A 44 -7.01 -15.21 9.57
CA ARG A 44 -7.66 -16.44 10.03
C ARG A 44 -7.74 -16.52 11.55
N PHE A 45 -6.69 -16.14 12.25
CA PHE A 45 -6.69 -16.08 13.71
C PHE A 45 -7.73 -15.10 14.25
N LEU A 46 -7.79 -13.88 13.71
CA LEU A 46 -8.79 -12.89 14.11
C LEU A 46 -10.21 -13.32 13.76
N SER A 47 -10.42 -13.97 12.60
CA SER A 47 -11.71 -14.55 12.24
C SER A 47 -12.20 -15.55 13.28
N LEU A 48 -11.33 -16.45 13.77
CA LEU A 48 -11.69 -17.41 14.82
C LEU A 48 -12.02 -16.71 16.15
N ILE A 49 -11.29 -15.65 16.49
CA ILE A 49 -11.58 -14.86 17.69
C ILE A 49 -12.95 -14.20 17.56
N LEU A 50 -13.23 -13.55 16.43
CA LEU A 50 -14.50 -12.85 16.20
C LEU A 50 -15.67 -13.84 16.26
N GLU A 51 -15.57 -14.97 15.57
CA GLU A 51 -16.58 -16.03 15.56
C GLU A 51 -16.81 -16.63 16.95
N HIS A 52 -15.77 -16.74 17.77
CA HIS A 52 -15.91 -17.23 19.15
C HIS A 52 -16.46 -16.17 20.10
N THR A 53 -16.03 -14.91 19.96
CA THR A 53 -16.40 -13.79 20.85
C THR A 53 -17.85 -13.36 20.64
N PHE A 54 -18.31 -13.39 19.39
CA PHE A 54 -19.65 -12.97 18.98
C PHE A 54 -20.50 -14.16 18.51
N ARG A 55 -20.27 -15.36 19.07
CA ARG A 55 -21.03 -16.57 18.70
C ARG A 55 -22.53 -16.42 18.97
N ASP A 56 -22.86 -15.80 20.10
CA ASP A 56 -24.22 -15.58 20.55
C ASP A 56 -24.58 -14.12 20.28
N ASP A 57 -25.00 -13.84 19.04
CA ASP A 57 -25.40 -12.49 18.65
C ASP A 57 -26.58 -12.02 19.50
N PRO A 58 -26.55 -10.79 20.06
CA PRO A 58 -27.69 -10.21 20.73
C PRO A 58 -28.92 -10.21 19.81
N VAL A 59 -30.11 -10.47 20.37
CA VAL A 59 -31.39 -10.50 19.62
C VAL A 59 -31.60 -9.24 18.77
N GLU A 60 -31.14 -8.09 19.27
CA GLU A 60 -31.18 -6.81 18.56
C GLU A 60 -30.37 -6.82 17.26
N ILE A 61 -29.14 -7.35 17.28
CA ILE A 61 -28.29 -7.47 16.09
C ILE A 61 -28.90 -8.44 15.08
N GLN A 62 -29.48 -9.53 15.54
CA GLN A 62 -30.19 -10.48 14.66
C GLN A 62 -31.40 -9.83 13.99
N LEU A 63 -32.16 -9.01 14.73
CA LEU A 63 -33.29 -8.27 14.18
C LEU A 63 -32.83 -7.24 13.14
N LEU A 64 -31.80 -6.45 13.44
CA LEU A 64 -31.23 -5.47 12.53
C LEU A 64 -30.67 -6.15 11.28
N GLN A 65 -29.99 -7.29 11.41
CA GLN A 65 -29.49 -8.05 10.27
C GLN A 65 -30.64 -8.59 9.41
N ARG A 66 -31.72 -9.09 10.03
CA ARG A 66 -32.90 -9.54 9.31
C ARG A 66 -33.52 -8.39 8.51
N GLN A 67 -33.72 -7.23 9.14
CA GLN A 67 -34.25 -6.02 8.48
C GLN A 67 -33.32 -5.53 7.36
N ALA A 68 -32.01 -5.57 7.58
CA ALA A 68 -31.01 -5.13 6.61
C ALA A 68 -31.01 -5.95 5.31
N ASN A 69 -31.57 -7.16 5.38
CA ASN A 69 -31.63 -8.13 4.29
C ASN A 69 -33.07 -8.38 3.82
N ASP A 70 -34.05 -7.65 4.35
CA ASP A 70 -35.46 -7.77 4.00
C ASP A 70 -35.86 -6.71 2.98
N LYS A 71 -36.34 -7.17 1.82
CA LYS A 71 -36.72 -6.29 0.70
C LYS A 71 -37.86 -5.35 1.08
N GLU A 72 -38.89 -5.85 1.76
CA GLU A 72 -40.07 -5.06 2.11
C GLU A 72 -39.70 -3.92 3.05
N PHE A 73 -38.93 -4.21 4.10
CA PHE A 73 -38.40 -3.20 5.02
C PHE A 73 -37.65 -2.10 4.28
N LEU A 74 -36.70 -2.45 3.41
CA LEU A 74 -35.89 -1.48 2.67
C LEU A 74 -36.73 -0.64 1.72
N SER A 75 -37.70 -1.26 1.03
CA SER A 75 -38.63 -0.54 0.16
C SER A 75 -39.50 0.46 0.95
N ASN A 76 -39.89 0.11 2.19
CA ASN A 76 -40.70 0.97 3.04
C ASN A 76 -39.95 2.21 3.52
N LEU A 77 -38.61 2.16 3.63
CA LEU A 77 -37.80 3.34 3.97
C LEU A 77 -37.94 4.49 2.96
N CYS A 78 -38.44 4.25 1.75
CA CYS A 78 -38.69 5.33 0.80
C CYS A 78 -39.87 6.24 1.19
N HIS A 79 -40.77 5.73 2.04
CA HIS A 79 -41.93 6.46 2.56
C HIS A 79 -41.63 7.21 3.88
N GLU A 80 -40.51 6.89 4.52
CA GLU A 80 -40.06 7.55 5.73
C GLU A 80 -39.47 8.94 5.47
N THR A 81 -39.37 9.73 6.54
CA THR A 81 -38.63 11.01 6.45
C THR A 81 -37.16 10.73 6.12
N LYS A 82 -36.50 11.66 5.40
CA LYS A 82 -35.11 11.47 4.98
C LYS A 82 -34.14 11.29 6.16
N ALA A 83 -34.39 11.97 7.28
CA ALA A 83 -33.60 11.81 8.50
C ALA A 83 -33.68 10.37 9.03
N VAL A 84 -34.90 9.83 9.15
CA VAL A 84 -35.13 8.45 9.60
C VAL A 84 -34.52 7.47 8.61
N ALA A 85 -34.75 7.66 7.30
CA ALA A 85 -34.20 6.78 6.28
C ALA A 85 -32.67 6.72 6.32
N VAL A 86 -31.97 7.86 6.46
CA VAL A 86 -30.50 7.91 6.57
C VAL A 86 -30.02 7.17 7.82
N GLN A 87 -30.65 7.41 8.97
CA GLN A 87 -30.28 6.75 10.22
C GLN A 87 -30.50 5.23 10.15
N GLN A 88 -31.63 4.79 9.61
CA GLN A 88 -31.93 3.38 9.38
C GLN A 88 -30.89 2.75 8.45
N LEU A 89 -30.55 3.42 7.34
CA LEU A 89 -29.53 2.88 6.42
C LEU A 89 -28.14 2.79 7.03
N LEU A 90 -27.73 3.74 7.88
CA LEU A 90 -26.45 3.67 8.58
C LEU A 90 -26.38 2.47 9.54
N ALA A 91 -27.47 2.16 10.23
CA ALA A 91 -27.53 1.01 11.13
C ALA A 91 -27.59 -0.34 10.38
N HIS A 92 -28.26 -0.38 9.22
CA HIS A 92 -28.56 -1.63 8.52
C HIS A 92 -27.54 -1.99 7.44
N LEU A 93 -26.97 -1.03 6.72
CA LEU A 93 -26.05 -1.29 5.60
C LEU A 93 -24.84 -2.15 5.99
N PRO A 94 -24.18 -1.98 7.16
CA PRO A 94 -23.08 -2.84 7.58
C PRO A 94 -23.46 -4.32 7.78
N LEU A 95 -24.75 -4.61 7.95
CA LEU A 95 -25.28 -5.95 8.21
C LEU A 95 -25.86 -6.61 6.95
N LEU A 96 -25.77 -5.96 5.78
CA LEU A 96 -26.17 -6.55 4.50
C LEU A 96 -25.32 -7.79 4.20
N VAL A 97 -25.96 -8.91 3.90
CA VAL A 97 -25.27 -10.17 3.60
C VAL A 97 -24.80 -10.16 2.14
N PRO A 98 -23.51 -10.40 1.85
CA PRO A 98 -23.03 -10.53 0.48
C PRO A 98 -23.72 -11.68 -0.25
N GLY A 99 -24.20 -11.43 -1.47
CA GLY A 99 -24.96 -12.39 -2.27
C GLY A 99 -26.48 -12.28 -2.12
N ASN A 100 -27.00 -11.45 -1.22
CA ASN A 100 -28.42 -11.09 -1.20
C ASN A 100 -28.68 -9.97 -2.23
N ASP A 101 -28.93 -10.38 -3.48
CA ASP A 101 -29.12 -9.45 -4.58
C ASP A 101 -30.39 -8.60 -4.43
N GLU A 102 -31.48 -9.16 -3.89
CA GLU A 102 -32.74 -8.44 -3.72
C GLU A 102 -32.58 -7.24 -2.78
N ALA A 103 -32.04 -7.46 -1.58
CA ALA A 103 -31.79 -6.38 -0.64
C ALA A 103 -30.78 -5.36 -1.19
N ARG A 104 -29.69 -5.84 -1.81
CA ARG A 104 -28.67 -5.00 -2.44
C ARG A 104 -29.27 -4.05 -3.48
N PHE A 105 -30.15 -4.53 -4.35
CA PHE A 105 -30.82 -3.70 -5.34
C PHE A 105 -31.68 -2.61 -4.70
N GLU A 106 -32.39 -2.91 -3.61
CA GLU A 106 -33.17 -1.90 -2.87
C GLU A 106 -32.27 -0.80 -2.30
N TYR A 107 -31.11 -1.13 -1.72
CA TYR A 107 -30.13 -0.13 -1.29
C TYR A 107 -29.68 0.77 -2.45
N LEU A 108 -29.37 0.19 -3.61
CA LEU A 108 -28.92 0.94 -4.78
C LEU A 108 -30.00 1.82 -5.39
N GLN A 109 -31.28 1.48 -5.22
CA GLN A 109 -32.40 2.32 -5.63
C GLN A 109 -32.68 3.45 -4.63
N LEU A 110 -32.45 3.21 -3.34
CA LEU A 110 -32.75 4.16 -2.27
C LEU A 110 -31.63 5.19 -2.07
N LEU A 111 -30.35 4.77 -2.16
CA LEU A 111 -29.18 5.62 -1.96
C LEU A 111 -29.19 6.87 -2.86
N PRO A 112 -29.37 6.78 -4.19
CA PRO A 112 -29.39 7.95 -5.07
C PRO A 112 -30.52 8.93 -4.71
N LYS A 113 -31.71 8.43 -4.31
CA LYS A 113 -32.84 9.28 -3.92
C LYS A 113 -32.54 10.10 -2.67
N ILE A 114 -31.87 9.49 -1.69
CA ILE A 114 -31.46 10.16 -0.46
C ILE A 114 -30.33 11.15 -0.74
N LEU A 115 -29.31 10.72 -1.48
CA LEU A 115 -28.16 11.56 -1.81
C LEU A 115 -28.55 12.78 -2.66
N THR A 116 -29.47 12.61 -3.60
CA THR A 116 -30.04 13.72 -4.39
C THR A 116 -30.70 14.75 -3.49
N HIS A 117 -31.56 14.32 -2.56
CA HIS A 117 -32.21 15.21 -1.60
C HIS A 117 -31.19 15.89 -0.68
N THR A 118 -30.19 15.16 -0.19
CA THR A 118 -29.09 15.69 0.62
C THR A 118 -28.29 16.75 -0.15
N VAL A 119 -28.02 16.56 -1.43
CA VAL A 119 -27.34 17.58 -2.24
C VAL A 119 -28.23 18.81 -2.45
N GLN A 120 -29.49 18.62 -2.81
CA GLN A 120 -30.44 19.70 -3.10
C GLN A 120 -30.75 20.58 -1.88
N HIS A 121 -30.99 19.96 -0.73
CA HIS A 121 -31.39 20.66 0.50
C HIS A 121 -30.22 20.86 1.47
N SER A 122 -29.10 20.19 1.24
CA SER A 122 -27.87 20.27 2.05
C SER A 122 -28.09 19.94 3.52
N VAL A 123 -28.83 18.86 3.75
CA VAL A 123 -29.12 18.28 5.06
C VAL A 123 -28.49 16.89 5.14
N HIS A 124 -28.10 16.44 6.33
CA HIS A 124 -27.52 15.09 6.56
C HIS A 124 -26.26 14.79 5.74
N GLN A 125 -25.42 15.80 5.47
CA GLN A 125 -24.26 15.64 4.58
C GLN A 125 -23.21 14.71 5.18
N ASP A 126 -22.98 14.78 6.49
CA ASP A 126 -21.97 13.97 7.19
C ASP A 126 -22.42 12.51 7.29
N GLU A 127 -23.70 12.28 7.57
CA GLU A 127 -24.31 10.96 7.63
C GLU A 127 -24.35 10.29 6.25
N CYS A 128 -24.65 11.03 5.19
CA CYS A 128 -24.56 10.52 3.83
C CYS A 128 -23.12 10.20 3.41
N MET A 129 -22.12 10.95 3.89
CA MET A 129 -20.71 10.60 3.67
C MET A 129 -20.31 9.32 4.38
N GLN A 130 -20.76 9.13 5.63
CA GLN A 130 -20.55 7.89 6.36
C GLN A 130 -21.17 6.70 5.62
N LEU A 131 -22.41 6.87 5.15
CA LEU A 131 -23.14 5.84 4.42
C LEU A 131 -22.43 5.43 3.12
N LEU A 132 -21.94 6.41 2.34
CA LEU A 132 -21.15 6.14 1.14
C LEU A 132 -19.80 5.49 1.48
N SER A 133 -19.15 5.90 2.56
CA SER A 133 -17.88 5.32 3.00
C SER A 133 -18.04 3.84 3.35
N LEU A 134 -19.11 3.50 4.08
CA LEU A 134 -19.45 2.11 4.41
C LEU A 134 -19.78 1.30 3.16
N ALA A 135 -20.62 1.83 2.26
CA ALA A 135 -21.00 1.13 1.02
C ALA A 135 -19.79 0.82 0.12
N LEU A 136 -18.82 1.73 0.05
CA LEU A 136 -17.64 1.56 -0.80
C LEU A 136 -16.68 0.46 -0.33
N VAL A 137 -16.61 0.19 0.97
CA VAL A 137 -15.78 -0.90 1.52
C VAL A 137 -16.54 -2.22 1.67
N HIS A 138 -17.88 -2.18 1.60
CA HIS A 138 -18.73 -3.32 1.88
C HIS A 138 -18.66 -4.38 0.75
N PRO A 139 -18.49 -5.67 1.09
CA PRO A 139 -18.29 -6.74 0.10
C PRO A 139 -19.51 -7.04 -0.78
N ALA A 140 -20.73 -6.70 -0.33
CA ALA A 140 -21.94 -6.93 -1.12
C ALA A 140 -22.01 -6.08 -2.41
N PHE A 141 -21.26 -4.97 -2.51
CA PHE A 141 -21.27 -4.13 -3.71
C PHE A 141 -20.09 -4.48 -4.63
N PRO A 142 -20.31 -5.07 -5.83
CA PRO A 142 -19.26 -5.28 -6.83
C PRO A 142 -18.64 -3.98 -7.36
N PRO A 143 -17.49 -4.06 -8.06
CA PRO A 143 -16.75 -2.89 -8.56
C PRO A 143 -17.57 -1.94 -9.43
N GLU A 144 -18.47 -2.47 -10.26
CA GLU A 144 -19.31 -1.67 -11.18
C GLU A 144 -20.21 -0.70 -10.41
N GLU A 145 -20.83 -1.17 -9.33
CA GLU A 145 -21.71 -0.39 -8.47
C GLU A 145 -20.92 0.59 -7.59
N ARG A 146 -19.74 0.18 -7.12
CA ARG A 146 -18.84 1.07 -6.36
C ARG A 146 -18.42 2.29 -7.17
N ASN A 147 -18.24 2.19 -8.49
CA ASN A 147 -17.91 3.35 -9.33
C ASN A 147 -19.02 4.41 -9.33
N SER A 148 -20.29 3.98 -9.36
CA SER A 148 -21.45 4.88 -9.25
C SER A 148 -21.48 5.58 -7.88
N LEU A 149 -21.25 4.81 -6.80
CA LEU A 149 -21.19 5.35 -5.44
C LEU A 149 -20.00 6.32 -5.23
N LEU A 150 -18.85 6.09 -5.88
CA LEU A 150 -17.70 7.01 -5.87
C LEU A 150 -18.02 8.34 -6.55
N CYS A 151 -18.79 8.30 -7.65
CA CYS A 151 -19.26 9.51 -8.33
C CYS A 151 -20.14 10.34 -7.39
N TRP A 152 -21.06 9.69 -6.67
CA TRP A 152 -21.89 10.34 -5.66
C TRP A 152 -21.09 10.94 -4.51
N LEU A 153 -20.09 10.23 -4.00
CA LEU A 153 -19.20 10.75 -2.95
C LEU A 153 -18.50 12.03 -3.41
N SER A 154 -17.90 11.98 -4.61
CA SER A 154 -17.22 13.12 -5.21
C SER A 154 -18.16 14.32 -5.43
N HIS A 155 -19.42 14.05 -5.81
CA HIS A 155 -20.42 15.08 -6.02
C HIS A 155 -20.88 15.75 -4.71
N LEU A 156 -21.06 14.95 -3.66
CA LEU A 156 -21.46 15.42 -2.34
C LEU A 156 -20.33 16.25 -1.69
N GLU A 157 -19.08 15.83 -1.84
CA GLU A 157 -17.89 16.59 -1.42
C GLU A 157 -17.75 17.94 -2.15
N LYS A 158 -17.97 17.97 -3.47
CA LYS A 158 -17.98 19.24 -4.23
C LYS A 158 -19.06 20.19 -3.72
N THR A 159 -20.25 19.67 -3.44
CA THR A 159 -21.38 20.47 -2.92
C THR A 159 -21.05 21.06 -1.54
N LEU A 160 -20.37 20.29 -0.69
CA LEU A 160 -19.86 20.74 0.60
C LEU A 160 -18.77 21.82 0.48
N GLY A 161 -17.79 21.62 -0.40
CA GLY A 161 -16.70 22.58 -0.64
C GLY A 161 -17.17 23.89 -1.28
N ILE A 162 -18.22 23.86 -2.11
CA ILE A 162 -18.87 25.06 -2.65
C ILE A 162 -19.52 25.89 -1.53
N LYS A 163 -20.11 25.24 -0.52
CA LYS A 163 -20.70 25.93 0.63
C LYS A 163 -19.68 26.55 1.58
N GLU A 164 -18.53 25.90 1.81
CA GLU A 164 -17.43 26.51 2.57
C GLU A 164 -16.91 27.80 1.90
N ARG A 165 -16.85 27.81 0.57
CA ARG A 165 -16.51 29.01 -0.23
C ARG A 165 -17.61 30.07 -0.22
N GLN A 166 -18.90 29.69 -0.25
CA GLN A 166 -20.01 30.64 -0.21
C GLN A 166 -20.20 31.31 1.16
N ASN A 167 -19.84 30.63 2.26
CA ASN A 167 -19.82 31.25 3.60
C ASN A 167 -18.61 32.17 3.84
N SER A 168 -17.76 32.37 2.83
CA SER A 168 -16.54 33.17 2.89
C SER A 168 -16.40 34.15 1.71
N GLY A 169 -17.37 35.06 1.51
CA GLY A 169 -17.22 36.28 0.68
C GLY A 169 -17.06 36.07 -0.84
N PRO A 170 -17.21 37.11 -1.69
CA PRO A 170 -17.65 36.94 -3.07
C PRO A 170 -16.55 36.47 -4.04
N ALA A 171 -17.01 35.68 -5.02
CA ALA A 171 -16.25 34.95 -6.03
C ALA A 171 -15.68 35.81 -7.17
N ARG A 172 -14.62 35.31 -7.83
CA ARG A 172 -14.38 35.60 -9.25
C ARG A 172 -13.76 34.43 -10.04
N LEU A 173 -14.57 33.97 -10.99
CA LEU A 173 -14.35 33.35 -12.32
C LEU A 173 -13.74 31.93 -12.46
N GLN A 174 -14.49 31.14 -13.23
CA GLN A 174 -14.38 29.74 -13.61
C GLN A 174 -13.45 29.50 -14.81
N THR A 175 -13.36 28.20 -15.15
CA THR A 175 -12.91 27.51 -16.38
C THR A 175 -11.51 26.90 -16.24
N THR A 176 -11.24 25.63 -16.55
CA THR A 176 -11.90 24.68 -17.47
C THR A 176 -11.90 23.24 -16.92
N GLU A 177 -12.90 22.46 -17.32
CA GLU A 177 -13.00 21.02 -17.13
C GLU A 177 -11.88 20.28 -17.88
N SER A 178 -11.21 19.34 -17.21
CA SER A 178 -10.48 18.25 -17.87
C SER A 178 -10.75 16.96 -17.10
N SER A 179 -11.38 16.02 -17.80
CA SER A 179 -11.82 14.71 -17.37
C SER A 179 -10.65 13.77 -17.09
N ASP A 180 -10.49 13.36 -15.82
CA ASP A 180 -9.68 12.19 -15.44
C ASP A 180 -10.56 11.20 -14.65
N MET A 181 -10.58 9.96 -15.13
CA MET A 181 -11.32 8.83 -14.57
C MET A 181 -10.73 8.38 -13.21
N PRO A 182 -11.52 8.24 -12.13
CA PRO A 182 -11.00 7.73 -10.87
C PRO A 182 -11.28 6.23 -10.71
N GLY A 183 -10.23 5.43 -10.86
CA GLY A 183 -10.23 4.01 -10.52
C GLY A 183 -9.18 3.70 -9.47
N SER A 184 -9.45 4.00 -8.19
CA SER A 184 -8.84 3.25 -7.08
C SER A 184 -9.54 3.53 -5.75
N CYS A 185 -10.01 2.47 -5.11
CA CYS A 185 -10.60 2.46 -3.77
C CYS A 185 -9.60 2.77 -2.63
N ASP A 186 -8.31 2.96 -2.92
CA ASP A 186 -7.28 3.30 -1.94
C ASP A 186 -7.38 4.74 -1.40
N ASN A 187 -8.20 5.59 -2.03
CA ASN A 187 -8.35 6.99 -1.64
C ASN A 187 -9.23 7.21 -0.40
N LEU A 188 -10.09 6.26 -0.01
CA LEU A 188 -11.05 6.43 1.10
C LEU A 188 -10.38 6.80 2.43
N VAL A 189 -9.20 6.22 2.69
CA VAL A 189 -8.42 6.46 3.91
C VAL A 189 -7.84 7.87 3.94
N ARG A 190 -7.43 8.42 2.79
CA ARG A 190 -6.88 9.78 2.73
C ARG A 190 -7.97 10.86 2.89
N HIS A 191 -9.21 10.52 2.55
CA HIS A 191 -10.33 11.46 2.46
C HIS A 191 -11.08 11.58 3.81
N ASN A 192 -11.07 10.54 4.65
CA ASN A 192 -11.61 10.62 6.02
C ASN A 192 -10.73 11.44 6.98
N TYR A 193 -9.40 11.48 6.76
CA TYR A 193 -8.47 12.24 7.61
C TYR A 193 -8.61 13.76 7.47
N THR A 194 -9.23 14.26 6.40
CA THR A 194 -9.39 15.71 6.18
C THR A 194 -10.56 16.33 6.95
N ARG A 195 -11.43 15.53 7.58
CA ARG A 195 -12.74 16.03 8.09
C ARG A 195 -12.96 15.92 9.61
N GLY A 196 -12.07 15.28 10.35
CA GLY A 196 -12.10 15.27 11.82
C GLY A 196 -11.56 16.57 12.41
N ARG A 197 -12.46 17.54 12.70
CA ARG A 197 -12.10 18.83 13.31
C ARG A 197 -11.66 18.63 14.76
N VAL A 198 -10.33 18.61 15.00
CA VAL A 198 -9.74 18.92 16.32
C VAL A 198 -8.84 20.14 16.13
N ASN A 199 -9.22 21.24 16.78
CA ASN A 199 -8.53 22.53 16.73
C ASN A 199 -7.06 22.38 17.15
N GLY A 200 -6.13 22.92 16.37
CA GLY A 200 -4.77 23.11 16.88
C GLY A 200 -3.61 23.32 15.90
N TRP A 201 -3.77 23.33 14.57
CA TRP A 201 -2.65 23.73 13.69
C TRP A 201 -3.14 24.55 12.51
N ARG A 202 -2.92 25.86 12.63
CA ARG A 202 -3.24 26.91 11.66
C ARG A 202 -2.23 26.85 10.52
N ASN A 203 -2.64 26.42 9.33
CA ASN A 203 -1.94 26.76 8.09
C ASN A 203 -2.66 27.93 7.44
N GLN A 204 -2.02 29.10 7.46
CA GLN A 204 -2.43 30.26 6.68
C GLN A 204 -1.93 30.14 5.23
N PRO A 205 -2.66 30.77 4.29
CA PRO A 205 -2.53 30.53 2.86
C PRO A 205 -1.51 31.47 2.23
N LEU A 206 -0.77 31.00 1.21
CA LEU A 206 -0.12 31.89 0.26
C LEU A 206 -0.49 31.48 -1.16
N VAL A 207 -1.22 32.42 -1.75
CA VAL A 207 -1.78 32.53 -3.10
C VAL A 207 -0.68 32.40 -4.15
N HIS A 208 -0.96 31.66 -5.24
CA HIS A 208 -0.27 31.87 -6.51
C HIS A 208 -1.31 32.22 -7.56
N HIS A 209 -1.21 33.45 -8.06
CA HIS A 209 -1.82 33.86 -9.32
C HIS A 209 -0.89 33.40 -10.46
N ASP A 210 -1.51 32.89 -11.51
CA ASP A 210 -0.85 32.38 -12.70
C ASP A 210 -0.46 33.51 -13.67
N SER A 211 0.56 33.27 -14.49
CA SER A 211 0.78 33.89 -15.80
C SER A 211 1.78 33.03 -16.56
N GLY A 212 1.27 32.27 -17.53
CA GLY A 212 2.03 31.29 -18.30
C GLY A 212 2.81 31.85 -19.50
N LEU A 213 3.45 30.93 -20.25
CA LEU A 213 3.52 30.87 -21.71
C LEU A 213 4.49 29.76 -22.16
N GLY A 214 3.99 28.88 -23.04
CA GLY A 214 4.72 28.23 -24.15
C GLY A 214 5.80 27.18 -23.82
N SER A 215 5.58 25.92 -24.22
CA SER A 215 6.00 25.43 -25.54
C SER A 215 5.92 23.89 -25.59
N PHE A 216 5.57 23.45 -26.78
CA PHE A 216 5.37 22.09 -27.25
C PHE A 216 6.69 21.30 -27.33
N GLU A 217 6.73 20.10 -26.74
CA GLU A 217 7.51 18.98 -27.27
C GLU A 217 7.07 17.65 -26.61
N THR A 218 6.41 16.81 -27.40
CA THR A 218 6.13 15.40 -27.10
C THR A 218 7.43 14.65 -26.82
N GLN A 219 7.61 14.14 -25.59
CA GLN A 219 8.67 13.17 -25.29
C GLN A 219 8.12 11.75 -25.05
N PRO A 220 8.88 10.70 -25.41
CA PRO A 220 8.39 9.33 -25.43
C PRO A 220 8.26 8.77 -24.01
N SER A 221 7.25 7.94 -23.81
CA SER A 221 7.04 7.15 -22.60
C SER A 221 8.22 6.18 -22.37
N TYR A 222 9.18 6.62 -21.55
CA TYR A 222 10.20 5.76 -20.95
C TYR A 222 9.75 5.39 -19.53
N GLY A 223 9.86 4.11 -19.19
CA GLY A 223 9.29 3.46 -18.00
C GLY A 223 9.31 4.29 -16.71
N ASN A 224 8.20 4.24 -15.99
CA ASN A 224 7.84 5.11 -14.87
C ASN A 224 8.70 4.86 -13.60
N TYR A 225 9.98 5.22 -13.61
CA TYR A 225 10.82 5.26 -12.39
C TYR A 225 10.43 6.39 -11.43
N ASN A 226 9.60 7.34 -11.90
CA ASN A 226 9.13 8.48 -11.13
C ASN A 226 8.25 8.10 -9.93
N SER A 227 7.71 6.87 -9.88
CA SER A 227 6.97 6.36 -8.73
C SER A 227 7.87 6.01 -7.53
N ASP A 228 9.11 5.56 -7.78
CA ASP A 228 10.02 5.07 -6.74
C ASP A 228 10.86 6.18 -6.08
N VAL A 229 11.16 7.26 -6.81
CA VAL A 229 11.97 8.38 -6.33
C VAL A 229 11.36 9.08 -5.10
N PRO A 230 10.05 9.40 -5.04
CA PRO A 230 9.45 10.01 -3.86
C PRO A 230 9.56 9.14 -2.59
N MET A 231 9.43 7.82 -2.73
CA MET A 231 9.54 6.88 -1.61
C MET A 231 10.99 6.74 -1.13
N TRP A 232 11.94 6.71 -2.06
CA TRP A 232 13.36 6.76 -1.74
C TRP A 232 13.75 8.03 -0.98
N LEU A 233 13.29 9.20 -1.44
CA LEU A 233 13.55 10.47 -0.75
C LEU A 233 12.92 10.52 0.65
N LYS A 234 11.75 9.90 0.87
CA LYS A 234 11.18 9.74 2.22
C LYS A 234 12.09 8.92 3.13
N SER A 235 12.65 7.81 2.64
CA SER A 235 13.59 6.98 3.41
C SER A 235 14.86 7.75 3.80
N LEU A 236 15.31 8.66 2.95
CA LEU A 236 16.44 9.55 3.21
C LEU A 236 16.07 10.78 4.03
N ARG A 237 14.79 11.00 4.34
CA ARG A 237 14.27 12.26 4.92
C ARG A 237 14.61 13.50 4.09
N LEU A 238 14.64 13.33 2.77
CA LEU A 238 14.92 14.37 1.77
C LEU A 238 13.69 14.70 0.90
N HIS A 239 12.51 14.18 1.24
CA HIS A 239 11.27 14.37 0.49
C HIS A 239 10.82 15.82 0.33
N LYS A 240 11.34 16.76 1.13
CA LYS A 240 11.19 18.21 0.92
C LYS A 240 11.68 18.63 -0.48
N TYR A 241 12.70 17.97 -1.00
CA TYR A 241 13.28 18.24 -2.31
C TYR A 241 12.61 17.44 -3.44
N GLY A 242 11.50 16.74 -3.19
CA GLY A 242 10.85 15.89 -4.18
C GLY A 242 10.52 16.60 -5.50
N SER A 243 10.11 17.87 -5.43
CA SER A 243 9.83 18.70 -6.62
C SER A 243 11.08 19.01 -7.46
N LEU A 244 12.26 19.08 -6.84
CA LEU A 244 13.52 19.20 -7.56
C LEU A 244 13.80 17.93 -8.36
N PHE A 245 13.61 16.76 -7.73
CA PHE A 245 13.85 15.47 -8.38
C PHE A 245 12.82 15.13 -9.45
N SER A 246 11.58 15.62 -9.37
CA SER A 246 10.58 15.41 -10.42
C SER A 246 10.91 16.12 -11.73
N GLN A 247 11.80 17.12 -11.69
CA GLN A 247 12.26 17.86 -12.87
C GLN A 247 13.55 17.27 -13.47
N LEU A 248 14.16 16.28 -12.81
CA LEU A 248 15.41 15.68 -13.26
C LEU A 248 15.13 14.36 -13.97
N SER A 249 15.79 14.13 -15.09
CA SER A 249 15.90 12.79 -15.67
C SER A 249 16.74 11.88 -14.76
N TYR A 250 16.62 10.57 -14.98
CA TYR A 250 17.43 9.59 -14.26
C TYR A 250 18.94 9.82 -14.43
N GLU A 251 19.38 10.22 -15.63
CA GLU A 251 20.80 10.49 -15.91
C GLU A 251 21.29 11.77 -15.22
N GLU A 252 20.48 12.82 -15.24
CA GLU A 252 20.78 14.06 -14.50
C GLU A 252 20.79 13.83 -12.99
N MET A 253 19.86 13.03 -12.46
CA MET A 253 19.83 12.65 -11.05
C MET A 253 21.11 11.95 -10.61
N LEU A 254 21.67 11.07 -11.45
CA LEU A 254 22.94 10.39 -11.14
C LEU A 254 24.15 11.33 -11.19
N ASN A 255 24.08 12.40 -11.99
CA ASN A 255 25.18 13.33 -12.23
C ASN A 255 25.01 14.71 -11.55
N LEU A 256 24.29 14.76 -10.42
CA LEU A 256 24.10 15.99 -9.64
C LEU A 256 25.42 16.53 -9.08
N SER A 257 25.60 17.85 -9.11
CA SER A 257 26.74 18.57 -8.52
C SER A 257 26.34 19.40 -7.29
N ASP A 258 27.31 19.76 -6.43
CA ASP A 258 27.02 20.60 -5.26
C ASP A 258 26.55 22.00 -5.68
N GLU A 259 27.17 22.56 -6.72
CA GLU A 259 26.85 23.88 -7.28
C GLU A 259 25.41 23.92 -7.82
N TYR A 260 24.99 22.87 -8.53
CA TYR A 260 23.62 22.76 -9.01
C TYR A 260 22.62 22.74 -7.86
N LEU A 261 22.85 21.92 -6.83
CA LEU A 261 21.97 21.83 -5.66
C LEU A 261 21.95 23.14 -4.85
N GLU A 262 23.08 23.82 -4.75
CA GLU A 262 23.19 25.14 -4.13
C GLU A 262 22.36 26.19 -4.88
N SER A 263 22.45 26.22 -6.22
CA SER A 263 21.65 27.12 -7.06
C SER A 263 20.14 26.89 -6.91
N LYS A 264 19.73 25.67 -6.53
CA LYS A 264 18.33 25.29 -6.28
C LYS A 264 17.90 25.47 -4.82
N GLY A 265 18.72 26.12 -4.00
CA GLY A 265 18.39 26.45 -2.60
C GLY A 265 18.41 25.25 -1.64
N VAL A 266 19.11 24.17 -1.99
CA VAL A 266 19.26 22.99 -1.13
C VAL A 266 20.24 23.29 -0.01
N THR A 267 19.86 22.98 1.23
CA THR A 267 20.71 23.23 2.40
C THR A 267 21.97 22.37 2.36
N LYS A 268 23.12 22.90 2.81
CA LYS A 268 24.42 22.19 2.79
C LYS A 268 24.37 20.76 3.30
N GLY A 269 23.68 20.52 4.42
CA GLY A 269 23.51 19.17 4.98
C GLY A 269 22.71 18.22 4.06
N ALA A 270 21.69 18.74 3.38
CA ALA A 270 20.92 17.98 2.41
C ALA A 270 21.72 17.73 1.12
N ARG A 271 22.50 18.71 0.64
CA ARG A 271 23.38 18.54 -0.54
C ARG A 271 24.38 17.41 -0.34
N ASN A 272 25.11 17.43 0.79
CA ASN A 272 26.03 16.36 1.17
C ASN A 272 25.35 14.98 1.16
N LYS A 273 24.12 14.90 1.67
CA LYS A 273 23.37 13.65 1.73
C LYS A 273 22.88 13.19 0.36
N ILE A 274 22.42 14.11 -0.48
CA ILE A 274 22.00 13.82 -1.87
C ILE A 274 23.19 13.28 -2.65
N LEU A 275 24.32 13.99 -2.65
CA LEU A 275 25.54 13.61 -3.39
C LEU A 275 26.09 12.25 -2.93
N LEU A 276 26.09 11.99 -1.63
CA LEU A 276 26.46 10.67 -1.11
C LEU A 276 25.50 9.57 -1.58
N SER A 277 24.21 9.88 -1.64
CA SER A 277 23.19 8.91 -2.04
C SER A 277 23.23 8.64 -3.54
N THR A 278 23.46 9.63 -4.39
CA THR A 278 23.61 9.47 -5.85
C THR A 278 24.89 8.73 -6.21
N ARG A 279 26.01 9.01 -5.54
CA ARG A 279 27.24 8.21 -5.69
C ARG A 279 26.99 6.73 -5.38
N LYS A 280 26.30 6.44 -4.28
CA LYS A 280 25.90 5.05 -3.95
C LYS A 280 25.02 4.42 -5.02
N LEU A 281 24.19 5.19 -5.74
CA LEU A 281 23.39 4.66 -6.85
C LEU A 281 24.27 4.23 -8.03
N GLN A 282 25.36 4.94 -8.29
CA GLN A 282 26.33 4.62 -9.34
C GLN A 282 27.14 3.35 -8.98
N GLU A 283 27.50 3.18 -7.71
CA GLU A 283 28.28 2.04 -7.20
C GLU A 283 27.48 0.73 -7.05
N ARG A 284 26.17 0.73 -7.36
CA ARG A 284 25.29 -0.44 -7.14
C ARG A 284 25.73 -1.66 -7.94
N SER A 285 26.18 -1.48 -9.18
CA SER A 285 26.61 -2.62 -10.01
C SER A 285 27.82 -3.33 -9.39
N ASP A 286 28.87 -2.58 -9.05
CA ASP A 286 30.08 -3.11 -8.42
C ASP A 286 29.77 -3.76 -7.08
N THR A 287 28.89 -3.12 -6.29
CA THR A 287 28.44 -3.66 -5.01
C THR A 287 27.72 -4.99 -5.20
N LEU A 288 26.79 -5.10 -6.16
CA LEU A 288 26.07 -6.36 -6.42
C LEU A 288 27.02 -7.48 -6.90
N GLN A 289 28.01 -7.16 -7.73
CA GLN A 289 29.03 -8.12 -8.17
C GLN A 289 29.88 -8.65 -7.01
N LYS A 290 30.21 -7.77 -6.05
CA LYS A 290 30.88 -8.16 -4.81
C LYS A 290 30.00 -9.06 -3.95
N LEU A 291 28.74 -8.67 -3.73
CA LEU A 291 27.76 -9.43 -2.94
C LEU A 291 27.52 -10.83 -3.52
N GLU A 292 27.51 -10.98 -4.84
CA GLU A 292 27.35 -12.25 -5.55
C GLU A 292 28.43 -13.27 -5.20
N LYS A 293 29.65 -12.81 -4.89
CA LYS A 293 30.79 -13.63 -4.46
C LYS A 293 30.77 -13.90 -2.96
N GLU A 294 30.36 -12.92 -2.15
CA GLU A 294 30.38 -13.02 -0.69
C GLU A 294 29.23 -13.86 -0.12
N VAL A 295 28.09 -13.93 -0.81
CA VAL A 295 26.86 -14.58 -0.30
C VAL A 295 27.02 -16.06 0.05
N LEU A 296 27.94 -16.77 -0.61
CA LEU A 296 28.21 -18.18 -0.36
C LEU A 296 29.32 -18.39 0.70
N GLN A 297 29.95 -17.32 1.17
CA GLN A 297 30.96 -17.40 2.22
C GLN A 297 30.29 -17.56 3.59
N ASN A 298 30.84 -18.44 4.43
CA ASN A 298 30.30 -18.69 5.77
C ASN A 298 30.31 -17.41 6.62
N GLY A 299 29.20 -17.14 7.31
CA GLY A 299 29.05 -15.99 8.20
C GLY A 299 28.83 -14.63 7.52
N LYS A 300 28.81 -14.55 6.17
CA LYS A 300 28.61 -13.29 5.43
C LYS A 300 27.16 -13.01 5.04
N LEU A 301 26.28 -14.00 5.12
CA LEU A 301 24.89 -13.91 4.66
C LEU A 301 24.15 -12.68 5.23
N GLN A 302 24.27 -12.42 6.53
CA GLN A 302 23.60 -11.27 7.16
C GLN A 302 24.05 -9.92 6.60
N ALA A 303 25.36 -9.75 6.39
CA ALA A 303 25.92 -8.53 5.81
C ALA A 303 25.42 -8.37 4.36
N VAL A 304 25.44 -9.45 3.59
CA VAL A 304 24.96 -9.46 2.21
C VAL A 304 23.48 -9.08 2.11
N LEU A 305 22.62 -9.68 2.94
CA LEU A 305 21.19 -9.37 2.93
C LEU A 305 20.91 -7.91 3.33
N LYS A 306 21.68 -7.35 4.27
CA LYS A 306 21.56 -5.93 4.67
C LYS A 306 22.03 -4.97 3.58
N GLU A 307 23.15 -5.25 2.92
CA GLU A 307 23.60 -4.43 1.78
C GLU A 307 22.64 -4.54 0.59
N LEU A 308 22.14 -5.74 0.30
CA LEU A 308 21.13 -5.95 -0.73
C LEU A 308 19.83 -5.19 -0.42
N GLN A 309 19.43 -5.12 0.86
CA GLN A 309 18.29 -4.31 1.30
C GLN A 309 18.47 -2.82 0.99
N GLN A 310 19.68 -2.29 1.18
CA GLN A 310 19.95 -0.88 0.88
C GLN A 310 19.78 -0.60 -0.61
N ILE A 311 20.17 -1.54 -1.47
CA ILE A 311 20.06 -1.43 -2.93
C ILE A 311 18.60 -1.55 -3.38
N VAL A 312 17.86 -2.54 -2.89
CA VAL A 312 16.45 -2.79 -3.27
C VAL A 312 15.51 -1.63 -2.90
N ASN A 313 15.88 -0.81 -1.90
CA ASN A 313 15.10 0.36 -1.50
C ASN A 313 15.39 1.63 -2.35
N THR A 314 16.23 1.52 -3.37
CA THR A 314 16.54 2.64 -4.28
C THR A 314 15.72 2.56 -5.56
N PRO A 315 15.55 3.66 -6.31
CA PRO A 315 14.90 3.62 -7.62
C PRO A 315 15.69 2.73 -8.58
N ILE A 316 15.05 1.70 -9.15
CA ILE A 316 15.69 0.75 -10.07
C ILE A 316 15.06 0.93 -11.45
N LYS A 317 15.89 1.24 -12.45
CA LYS A 317 15.44 1.33 -13.84
C LYS A 317 15.24 -0.08 -14.41
N PRO A 318 14.13 -0.36 -15.14
CA PRO A 318 14.03 -1.57 -15.94
C PRO A 318 15.21 -1.67 -16.92
N PHE A 319 15.83 -2.83 -17.03
CA PHE A 319 16.92 -3.01 -17.97
C PHE A 319 16.39 -3.16 -19.40
N THR A 320 16.71 -2.19 -20.25
CA THR A 320 16.44 -2.22 -21.70
C THR A 320 17.76 -2.39 -22.44
N PRO A 321 18.07 -3.56 -23.01
CA PRO A 321 19.30 -3.75 -23.75
C PRO A 321 19.29 -2.93 -25.04
N SER A 322 20.42 -2.28 -25.36
CA SER A 322 20.61 -1.64 -26.66
C SER A 322 20.47 -2.68 -27.78
N PRO A 323 19.80 -2.35 -28.91
CA PRO A 323 19.66 -3.27 -30.03
C PRO A 323 21.05 -3.68 -30.53
N GLY A 324 21.42 -4.95 -30.29
CA GLY A 324 22.73 -5.52 -30.66
C GLY A 324 23.51 -6.18 -29.51
N VAL A 325 23.11 -5.99 -28.25
CA VAL A 325 23.77 -6.64 -27.11
C VAL A 325 23.08 -7.98 -26.79
N ALA A 326 23.83 -9.08 -26.85
CA ALA A 326 23.33 -10.42 -26.52
C ALA A 326 22.93 -10.48 -25.03
N THR A 327 21.63 -10.39 -24.77
CA THR A 327 21.06 -10.62 -23.44
C THR A 327 20.68 -12.08 -23.25
N SER A 328 20.89 -12.59 -22.03
CA SER A 328 20.62 -13.98 -21.63
C SER A 328 19.12 -14.35 -21.58
N GLY A 329 18.25 -13.61 -22.28
CA GLY A 329 16.79 -13.71 -22.18
C GLY A 329 16.02 -13.86 -23.50
N SER A 330 16.65 -13.74 -24.67
CA SER A 330 15.96 -13.93 -25.96
C SER A 330 16.26 -15.32 -26.54
N VAL A 331 15.55 -16.35 -26.06
CA VAL A 331 15.54 -17.66 -26.73
C VAL A 331 14.33 -17.71 -27.66
N SER A 332 14.56 -17.36 -28.92
CA SER A 332 13.76 -17.86 -30.04
C SER A 332 14.18 -19.31 -30.30
N SER A 333 13.19 -20.18 -30.47
CA SER A 333 13.35 -21.62 -30.72
C SER A 333 14.33 -21.93 -31.86
N SER A 334 15.44 -22.62 -31.53
CA SER A 334 16.10 -23.55 -32.46
C SER A 334 16.99 -24.53 -31.70
N LYS A 335 16.78 -25.82 -31.97
CA LYS A 335 17.55 -26.97 -31.44
C LYS A 335 19.02 -26.89 -31.91
N LEU A 336 19.96 -27.23 -31.01
CA LEU A 336 21.07 -28.20 -31.15
C LEU A 336 22.31 -27.81 -30.31
N ALA A 337 22.89 -28.84 -29.68
CA ALA A 337 24.27 -29.01 -29.20
C ALA A 337 24.75 -28.25 -27.94
N GLU A 338 24.80 -29.03 -26.85
CA GLU A 338 25.91 -29.20 -25.88
C GLU A 338 27.03 -28.14 -25.82
N GLN A 339 27.13 -27.46 -24.66
CA GLN A 339 28.34 -27.44 -23.82
C GLN A 339 28.08 -26.74 -22.49
N SER A 340 28.55 -27.37 -21.42
CA SER A 340 28.41 -27.02 -20.01
C SER A 340 29.09 -25.71 -19.63
N THR A 341 28.32 -24.63 -19.42
CA THR A 341 28.67 -23.53 -18.50
C THR A 341 27.41 -23.02 -17.78
N PRO A 342 27.45 -22.72 -16.47
CA PRO A 342 26.26 -22.32 -15.71
C PRO A 342 26.00 -20.82 -15.89
N ASN A 343 24.95 -20.45 -16.64
CA ASN A 343 24.36 -19.11 -16.79
C ASN A 343 25.36 -17.93 -16.92
N PRO A 344 25.53 -17.34 -18.12
CA PRO A 344 26.41 -16.17 -18.31
C PRO A 344 26.07 -15.03 -17.33
N PRO A 345 27.07 -14.24 -16.89
CA PRO A 345 26.84 -13.10 -16.00
C PRO A 345 25.89 -12.09 -16.65
N PRO A 346 24.97 -11.46 -15.88
CA PRO A 346 24.14 -10.38 -16.39
C PRO A 346 25.00 -9.23 -16.92
N HIS A 347 24.43 -8.42 -17.82
CA HIS A 347 25.08 -7.18 -18.26
C HIS A 347 25.43 -6.31 -17.04
N PRO A 348 26.57 -5.59 -17.02
CA PRO A 348 26.95 -4.75 -15.87
C PRO A 348 25.85 -3.78 -15.43
N ASP A 349 25.09 -3.24 -16.39
CA ASP A 349 23.97 -2.32 -16.13
C ASP A 349 22.63 -3.00 -15.83
N ASP A 350 22.53 -4.33 -15.92
CA ASP A 350 21.33 -5.10 -15.60
C ASP A 350 21.19 -5.28 -14.08
N LEU A 351 20.87 -4.18 -13.39
CA LEU A 351 20.64 -4.18 -11.94
C LEU A 351 19.59 -5.21 -11.51
N PRO A 352 18.41 -5.34 -12.17
CA PRO A 352 17.45 -6.40 -11.84
C PRO A 352 18.03 -7.81 -11.97
N GLY A 353 18.84 -8.06 -13.01
CA GLY A 353 19.53 -9.33 -13.23
C GLY A 353 20.53 -9.64 -12.13
N TRP A 354 21.38 -8.68 -11.76
CA TRP A 354 22.34 -8.83 -10.66
C TRP A 354 21.65 -9.05 -9.31
N ILE A 355 20.60 -8.28 -8.99
CA ILE A 355 19.79 -8.49 -7.77
C ILE A 355 19.22 -9.91 -7.77
N THR A 356 18.63 -10.36 -8.89
CA THR A 356 18.06 -11.71 -9.01
C THR A 356 19.13 -12.80 -8.81
N ARG A 357 20.36 -12.58 -9.29
CA ARG A 357 21.48 -13.52 -9.13
C ARG A 357 21.94 -13.63 -7.67
N VAL A 358 22.08 -12.50 -6.97
CA VAL A 358 22.42 -12.47 -5.54
C VAL A 358 21.32 -13.13 -4.71
N MET A 359 20.04 -12.82 -4.99
CA MET A 359 18.88 -13.45 -4.32
C MET A 359 18.90 -14.98 -4.49
N GLY A 360 19.17 -15.47 -5.70
CA GLY A 360 19.21 -16.91 -5.96
C GLY A 360 20.29 -17.62 -5.14
N LYS A 361 21.49 -17.06 -5.06
CA LYS A 361 22.56 -17.62 -4.23
C LYS A 361 22.27 -17.49 -2.73
N ALA A 362 21.66 -16.40 -2.30
CA ALA A 362 21.18 -16.24 -0.91
C ALA A 362 20.15 -17.31 -0.56
N CYS A 363 19.23 -17.64 -1.47
CA CYS A 363 18.28 -18.74 -1.30
C CYS A 363 19.01 -20.06 -1.06
N THR A 364 19.97 -20.41 -1.93
CA THR A 364 20.77 -21.62 -1.79
C THR A 364 21.46 -21.66 -0.43
N GLN A 365 22.11 -20.55 -0.04
CA GLN A 365 22.79 -20.48 1.25
C GLN A 365 21.83 -20.67 2.43
N ILE A 366 20.64 -20.04 2.39
CA ILE A 366 19.61 -20.17 3.43
C ILE A 366 19.13 -21.61 3.57
N LEU A 367 18.86 -22.27 2.44
CA LEU A 367 18.35 -23.65 2.43
C LEU A 367 19.42 -24.66 2.89
N VAL A 368 20.66 -24.50 2.42
CA VAL A 368 21.77 -25.42 2.74
C VAL A 368 22.24 -25.25 4.18
N SER A 369 22.45 -24.02 4.64
CA SER A 369 22.91 -23.75 6.00
C SER A 369 21.81 -23.88 7.07
N ARG A 370 20.54 -24.07 6.64
CA ARG A 370 19.36 -23.95 7.50
C ARG A 370 19.42 -22.68 8.33
N ALA A 371 19.49 -21.55 7.65
CA ALA A 371 19.61 -20.24 8.29
C ALA A 371 18.48 -20.01 9.33
N ASP A 372 18.78 -19.17 10.31
CA ASP A 372 17.85 -18.83 11.38
C ASP A 372 16.64 -18.00 10.88
N GLU A 373 15.74 -17.72 11.81
CA GLU A 373 14.50 -16.99 11.57
C GLU A 373 14.73 -15.52 11.16
N GLU A 374 15.83 -14.89 11.61
CA GLU A 374 16.14 -13.50 11.28
C GLU A 374 16.55 -13.40 9.81
N HIS A 375 17.46 -14.27 9.35
CA HIS A 375 17.88 -14.32 7.95
C HIS A 375 16.69 -14.66 7.02
N CYS A 376 15.83 -15.59 7.43
CA CYS A 376 14.64 -15.96 6.65
C CYS A 376 13.65 -14.79 6.54
N THR A 377 13.37 -14.10 7.64
CA THR A 377 12.48 -12.93 7.66
C THR A 377 13.01 -11.78 6.79
N LEU A 378 14.30 -11.48 6.89
CA LEU A 378 14.94 -10.44 6.08
C LEU A 378 14.87 -10.80 4.60
N TYR A 379 15.22 -12.05 4.24
CA TYR A 379 15.17 -12.53 2.86
C TYR A 379 13.76 -12.50 2.26
N LEU A 380 12.74 -12.94 3.01
CA LEU A 380 11.33 -12.88 2.57
C LEU A 380 10.86 -11.44 2.33
N THR A 381 11.25 -10.51 3.21
CA THR A 381 10.93 -9.08 3.03
C THR A 381 11.56 -8.51 1.75
N LEU A 382 12.77 -8.95 1.40
CA LEU A 382 13.42 -8.52 0.16
C LEU A 382 12.75 -9.11 -1.08
N LEU A 383 12.32 -10.38 -1.01
CA LEU A 383 11.56 -11.02 -2.08
C LEU A 383 10.23 -10.28 -2.33
N ASP A 384 9.51 -9.89 -1.28
CA ASP A 384 8.26 -9.14 -1.42
C ASP A 384 8.46 -7.80 -2.12
N LYS A 385 9.52 -7.06 -1.76
CA LYS A 385 9.86 -5.78 -2.40
C LYS A 385 10.22 -5.94 -3.87
N THR A 386 11.06 -6.93 -4.19
CA THR A 386 11.49 -7.17 -5.58
C THR A 386 10.34 -7.69 -6.46
N LEU A 387 9.40 -8.47 -5.91
CA LEU A 387 8.19 -8.89 -6.62
C LEU A 387 7.23 -7.73 -6.92
N ALA A 388 7.12 -6.76 -6.00
CA ALA A 388 6.28 -5.57 -6.16
C ALA A 388 6.86 -4.55 -7.16
N SER A 389 8.20 -4.54 -7.37
CA SER A 389 8.85 -3.61 -8.30
C SER A 389 8.55 -3.94 -9.76
N GLU A 390 8.26 -2.93 -10.57
CA GLU A 390 8.03 -3.05 -12.01
C GLU A 390 9.33 -3.22 -12.82
N ALA A 391 10.49 -2.96 -12.21
CA ALA A 391 11.79 -3.07 -12.88
C ALA A 391 12.20 -4.51 -13.21
N PHE A 392 11.56 -5.51 -12.60
CA PHE A 392 11.88 -6.92 -12.77
C PHE A 392 11.04 -7.57 -13.86
N THR A 393 11.69 -8.33 -14.74
CA THR A 393 11.04 -9.08 -15.81
C THR A 393 10.14 -10.21 -15.25
N PRO A 394 9.12 -10.64 -16.00
CA PRO A 394 8.28 -11.77 -15.60
C PRO A 394 9.07 -13.06 -15.28
N THR A 395 10.15 -13.32 -16.02
CA THR A 395 11.05 -14.46 -15.78
C THR A 395 11.79 -14.35 -14.45
N GLN A 396 12.30 -13.16 -14.11
CA GLN A 396 12.92 -12.90 -12.81
C GLN A 396 11.90 -13.06 -11.67
N LYS A 397 10.69 -12.48 -11.82
CA LYS A 397 9.61 -12.60 -10.82
C LYS A 397 9.21 -14.06 -10.56
N ARG A 398 9.14 -14.91 -11.60
CA ARG A 398 8.86 -16.34 -11.45
C ARG A 398 9.92 -17.05 -10.60
N ARG A 399 11.21 -16.73 -10.80
CA ARG A 399 12.32 -17.29 -9.99
C ARG A 399 12.23 -16.83 -8.54
N LEU A 400 12.04 -15.53 -8.31
CA LEU A 400 11.88 -14.94 -6.97
C LEU A 400 10.70 -15.57 -6.21
N GLN A 401 9.56 -15.79 -6.88
CA GLN A 401 8.40 -16.44 -6.29
C GLN A 401 8.67 -17.90 -5.91
N SER A 402 9.43 -18.65 -6.73
CA SER A 402 9.84 -20.02 -6.40
C SER A 402 10.72 -20.05 -5.13
N TRP A 403 11.71 -19.16 -5.04
CA TRP A 403 12.57 -19.05 -3.86
C TRP A 403 11.81 -18.61 -2.61
N LYS A 404 10.82 -17.73 -2.74
CA LYS A 404 9.89 -17.36 -1.66
C LYS A 404 9.20 -18.58 -1.08
N GLN A 405 8.63 -19.43 -1.94
CA GLN A 405 7.97 -20.66 -1.50
C GLN A 405 8.93 -21.62 -0.81
N GLN A 406 10.16 -21.78 -1.32
CA GLN A 406 11.17 -22.63 -0.71
C GLN A 406 11.55 -22.17 0.70
N CYS A 407 11.82 -20.87 0.87
CA CYS A 407 12.14 -20.30 2.18
C CYS A 407 10.96 -20.40 3.16
N GLN A 408 9.72 -20.14 2.71
CA GLN A 408 8.52 -20.33 3.55
C GLN A 408 8.33 -21.77 3.99
N ARG A 409 8.63 -22.76 3.13
CA ARG A 409 8.59 -24.19 3.52
C ARG A 409 9.63 -24.50 4.59
N LEU A 410 10.85 -23.99 4.46
CA LEU A 410 11.91 -24.16 5.47
C LEU A 410 11.45 -23.60 6.82
N VAL A 411 10.92 -22.36 6.86
CA VAL A 411 10.43 -21.74 8.10
C VAL A 411 9.34 -22.57 8.77
N ARG A 412 8.36 -23.08 8.00
CA ARG A 412 7.30 -23.96 8.52
C ARG A 412 7.85 -25.26 9.10
N GLN A 413 8.82 -25.87 8.43
CA GLN A 413 9.46 -27.10 8.90
C GLN A 413 10.22 -26.87 10.21
N GLN A 414 10.96 -25.76 10.32
CA GLN A 414 11.67 -25.39 11.55
C GLN A 414 10.71 -25.11 12.71
N GLN A 415 9.55 -24.49 12.46
CA GLN A 415 8.52 -24.27 13.47
C GLN A 415 7.89 -25.57 13.97
N PHE A 416 7.67 -26.55 13.09
CA PHE A 416 7.12 -27.85 13.46
C PHE A 416 8.11 -28.69 14.28
N ALA A 417 9.39 -28.64 13.93
CA ALA A 417 10.46 -29.32 14.66
C ALA A 417 10.73 -28.75 16.07
N ARG A 418 10.33 -27.49 16.32
CA ARG A 418 10.47 -26.83 17.64
C ARG A 418 9.30 -27.09 18.59
N ARG A 419 8.25 -27.81 18.18
CA ARG A 419 7.18 -28.22 19.10
C ARG A 419 7.69 -29.36 19.99
N PRO A 420 7.72 -29.23 21.33
CA PRO A 420 8.11 -30.33 22.19
C PRO A 420 7.13 -31.48 22.00
N SER A 421 7.64 -32.69 21.78
CA SER A 421 6.84 -33.90 21.79
C SER A 421 6.12 -34.02 23.13
N SER A 422 4.80 -34.08 23.10
CA SER A 422 3.94 -34.25 24.27
C SER A 422 4.00 -35.68 24.84
N GLN A 423 5.20 -36.24 25.00
CA GLN A 423 5.43 -37.61 25.50
C GLN A 423 6.39 -37.69 26.70
N GLU A 424 6.92 -36.59 27.20
CA GLU A 424 7.91 -36.60 28.29
C GLU A 424 7.44 -35.89 29.57
N LYS A 425 6.21 -36.17 30.00
CA LYS A 425 5.73 -35.84 31.35
C LYS A 425 4.90 -36.99 31.92
N SER A 426 5.58 -38.00 32.46
CA SER A 426 5.11 -38.84 33.58
C SER A 426 6.15 -39.91 33.92
N ARG A 427 7.30 -39.51 34.48
CA ARG A 427 8.14 -40.40 35.28
C ARG A 427 8.79 -39.61 36.42
N GLY A 428 8.57 -40.08 37.65
CA GLY A 428 9.11 -39.53 38.91
C GLY A 428 8.26 -38.37 39.41
N TRP A 429 7.71 -38.40 40.62
CA TRP A 429 8.39 -38.76 41.87
C TRP A 429 7.47 -39.54 42.82
N TYR A 430 7.94 -40.72 43.24
CA TYR A 430 7.65 -41.29 44.55
C TYR A 430 8.57 -40.59 45.56
N TYR A 431 8.00 -40.00 46.61
CA TYR A 431 8.21 -40.34 48.03
C TYR A 431 7.35 -39.42 48.90
#